data_AF-A0A950TAA8-F1
#
_entry.id   AF-A0A950TAA8-F1
#
_cell.length_a   1.000
_cell.length_b   1.000
_cell.length_c   1.000
_cell.angle_alpha   90.00
_cell.angle_beta   90.00
_cell.angle_gamma   90.00
#
_symmetry.space_group_name_H-M   'P 1'
#
loop_
_entity.id
_entity.type
_entity.pdbx_description
1 polymer ?
#
loop_
_entity_poly.entity_id
_entity_poly.type
_entity_poly.pdbx_seq_one_letter_code
_entity_poly.pdbx_strand_id
1 'polypeptide(L)' 'MPPVPPVLGWTIAAVATAALGRLLVREWRRVNEMLDAQELTATAELGRESIPTLRPDPRTGVYRPE' A
#
# COMPACT_ATOMS: atom_id res chain seq x y z
N MET A 1 44.78 18.20 8.36
CA MET A 1 44.19 17.06 7.62
C MET A 1 44.27 17.38 6.14
N PRO A 2 44.71 16.44 5.28
CA PRO A 2 44.57 16.63 3.84
C PRO A 2 43.08 16.80 3.48
N PRO A 3 42.74 17.63 2.48
CA PRO A 3 41.34 17.79 2.07
C PRO A 3 40.81 16.47 1.51
N VAL A 4 39.64 16.04 1.97
CA VAL A 4 38.96 14.87 1.43
C VAL A 4 38.69 15.12 -0.06
N PRO A 5 39.15 14.23 -0.97
CA PRO A 5 38.86 14.40 -2.39
C PRO A 5 37.34 14.48 -2.62
N PRO A 6 36.85 15.44 -3.41
CA PRO A 6 35.40 15.64 -3.58
C PRO A 6 34.70 14.39 -4.11
N VAL A 7 35.39 13.57 -4.93
CA VAL A 7 34.89 12.30 -5.44
C VAL A 7 34.53 11.33 -4.30
N LEU A 8 35.32 11.28 -3.22
CA LEU A 8 35.04 10.44 -2.06
C LEU A 8 33.79 10.91 -1.30
N GLY A 9 33.57 12.23 -1.22
CA GLY A 9 32.33 12.77 -0.64
C GLY A 9 31.10 12.33 -1.44
N TRP A 10 31.17 12.44 -2.76
CA TRP A 10 30.08 12.03 -3.66
C TRP A 10 29.80 10.53 -3.62
N THR A 11 30.83 9.68 -3.57
CA THR A 11 30.64 8.22 -3.50
C THR A 11 30.00 7.81 -2.18
N ILE A 12 30.43 8.38 -1.05
CA ILE A 12 29.83 8.13 0.26
C ILE A 12 28.35 8.54 0.25
N ALA A 13 28.04 9.74 -0.27
CA ALA A 13 26.67 10.22 -0.38
C ALA A 13 25.81 9.28 -1.24
N ALA A 14 26.29 8.88 -2.42
CA ALA A 14 25.57 7.98 -3.32
C ALA A 14 25.29 6.62 -2.67
N VAL A 15 26.28 6.04 -1.98
CA VAL A 15 26.12 4.76 -1.26
C VAL A 15 25.10 4.89 -0.14
N ALA A 16 25.17 5.96 0.66
CA ALA A 16 24.23 6.20 1.75
C ALA A 16 22.79 6.34 1.23
N THR A 17 22.59 7.12 0.16
CA THR A 17 21.28 7.28 -0.48
C THR A 17 20.75 5.96 -1.03
N ALA A 18 21.59 5.16 -1.69
CA ALA A 18 21.18 3.86 -2.22
C ALA A 18 20.78 2.88 -1.10
N ALA A 19 21.54 2.85 0.00
CA ALA A 19 21.24 2.01 1.16
C ALA A 19 19.89 2.39 1.81
N LEU A 20 19.66 3.70 2.03
CA LEU A 20 18.39 4.20 2.57
C LEU A 20 17.22 3.93 1.63
N GLY A 21 17.39 4.16 0.32
CA GLY A 21 16.38 3.86 -0.68
C GLY A 21 15.98 2.39 -0.68
N ARG A 22 16.96 1.48 -0.57
CA ARG A 22 16.69 0.04 -0.46
C ARG A 22 15.89 -0.32 0.80
N LEU A 23 16.21 0.28 1.94
CA LEU A 23 15.47 0.07 3.19
C LEU A 23 14.04 0.60 3.09
N LEU A 24 13.85 1.79 2.53
CA LEU A 24 12.54 2.40 2.31
C LEU A 24 11.67 1.54 1.39
N VAL A 25 12.19 1.09 0.25
CA VAL A 25 11.46 0.21 -0.67
C VAL A 25 11.08 -1.10 0.00
N ARG A 26 11.97 -1.67 0.83
CA ARG A 26 11.67 -2.91 1.56
C ARG A 26 10.55 -2.70 2.57
N GLU A 27 10.60 -1.65 3.37
CA GLU A 27 9.58 -1.40 4.38
C GLU A 27 8.25 -0.99 3.75
N TRP A 28 8.30 -0.20 2.67
CA TRP A 28 7.12 0.13 1.88
C TRP A 28 6.41 -1.13 1.39
N ARG A 29 7.15 -2.06 0.76
CA ARG A 29 6.57 -3.34 0.31
C ARG A 29 6.01 -4.14 1.47
N ARG A 30 6.75 -4.25 2.57
CA ARG A 30 6.30 -5.00 3.76
C ARG A 30 4.99 -4.45 4.32
N VAL A 31 4.89 -3.13 4.45
CA VAL A 31 3.67 -2.47 4.93
C VAL A 31 2.54 -2.69 3.93
N ASN A 32 2.79 -2.53 2.64
CA ASN A 32 1.76 -2.72 1.62
C ASN A 32 1.25 -4.16 1.57
N GLU A 33 2.14 -5.16 1.63
CA GLU A 33 1.76 -6.58 1.73
C GLU A 33 0.88 -6.85 2.97
N MET A 34 1.14 -6.15 4.07
CA MET A 34 0.32 -6.26 5.28
C MET A 34 -1.06 -5.61 5.10
N LEU A 35 -1.15 -4.48 4.40
CA LEU A 35 -2.43 -3.85 4.05
C LEU A 35 -3.21 -4.72 3.05
N ASP A 36 -2.56 -5.22 2.01
CA ASP A 36 -3.16 -6.09 1.00
C ASP A 36 -3.72 -7.37 1.65
N ALA A 37 -3.02 -7.94 2.64
CA ALA A 37 -3.51 -9.08 3.41
C ALA A 37 -4.75 -8.73 4.25
N GLN A 38 -4.81 -7.53 4.83
CA GLN A 38 -5.99 -7.06 5.56
C GLN A 38 -7.17 -6.80 4.62
N GLU A 39 -6.94 -6.21 3.45
CA GLU A 39 -7.96 -5.98 2.43
C GLU A 39 -8.54 -7.31 1.93
N LEU A 40 -7.70 -8.30 1.65
CA LEU A 40 -8.15 -9.64 1.27
C LEU A 40 -8.99 -10.30 2.37
N THR A 41 -8.59 -10.12 3.63
CA THR A 41 -9.35 -10.66 4.78
C THR A 41 -10.69 -9.96 4.93
N ALA A 42 -10.71 -8.62 4.91
CA ALA A 42 -11.93 -7.82 4.97
C ALA A 42 -12.88 -8.13 3.81
N THR A 43 -12.37 -8.32 2.59
CA THR A 43 -13.17 -8.70 1.42
C THR A 43 -13.71 -10.13 1.56
N ALA A 44 -12.94 -11.06 2.13
CA ALA A 44 -13.41 -12.42 2.40
C ALA A 44 -14.49 -12.45 3.50
N GLU A 45 -14.40 -11.58 4.51
CA GLU A 45 -15.44 -11.40 5.54
C GLU A 45 -16.70 -10.74 4.96
N LEU A 46 -16.57 -9.66 4.18
CA LEU A 46 -17.68 -9.03 3.46
C LEU A 46 -18.33 -9.95 2.42
N GLY A 47 -17.56 -10.85 1.80
CA GLY A 47 -18.10 -11.89 0.92
C GLY A 47 -18.91 -12.96 1.68
N ARG A 48 -18.68 -13.10 3.00
CA ARG A 48 -19.43 -14.00 3.89
C ARG A 48 -20.63 -13.31 4.52
N GLU A 49 -20.52 -12.01 4.78
CA GLU A 49 -21.61 -11.10 5.15
C GLU A 49 -22.19 -10.45 3.89
N SER A 50 -23.00 -11.19 3.14
CA SER A 50 -23.64 -10.74 1.88
C SER A 50 -23.97 -9.25 1.87
N ILE A 51 -23.16 -8.44 1.17
CA ILE A 51 -23.49 -7.04 0.89
C ILE A 51 -24.83 -7.07 0.15
N PRO A 52 -25.92 -6.54 0.72
CA PRO A 52 -27.23 -6.68 0.12
C PRO A 52 -27.22 -5.95 -1.22
N THR A 53 -27.52 -6.68 -2.29
CA THR A 53 -27.56 -6.09 -3.63
C THR A 53 -28.76 -5.15 -3.67
N LEU A 54 -28.52 -3.88 -3.99
CA LEU A 54 -29.62 -2.92 -4.15
C LEU A 54 -30.35 -3.23 -5.46
N ARG A 55 -31.64 -3.53 -5.38
CA ARG A 55 -32.50 -3.71 -6.56
C ARG A 55 -33.56 -2.60 -6.61
N PRO A 56 -33.86 -2.03 -7.79
CA PRO A 56 -34.92 -1.03 -7.92
C PRO A 56 -36.29 -1.69 -7.66
N ASP A 57 -37.08 -1.08 -6.76
CA ASP A 57 -38.46 -1.50 -6.49
C ASP A 57 -39.33 -1.21 -7.73
N PRO A 58 -39.98 -2.22 -8.34
CA PRO A 58 -40.78 -2.05 -9.55
C PRO A 58 -42.01 -1.16 -9.35
N ARG A 59 -42.44 -0.91 -8.10
CA ARG A 59 -43.61 -0.09 -7.77
C ARG A 59 -43.25 1.37 -7.51
N THR A 60 -42.07 1.63 -6.95
CA THR A 60 -41.68 2.98 -6.48
C THR A 60 -40.46 3.54 -7.19
N GLY A 61 -39.67 2.71 -7.87
CA GLY A 61 -38.38 3.06 -8.48
C GLY A 61 -37.26 3.30 -7.47
N VAL A 62 -37.53 3.18 -6.17
CA VAL A 62 -36.53 3.36 -5.11
C VAL A 62 -35.70 2.10 -4.97
N TYR A 63 -34.38 2.26 -4.96
CA TYR A 63 -33.46 1.15 -4.69
C TYR A 63 -33.60 0.69 -3.24
N ARG A 64 -33.85 -0.61 -3.04
CA ARG A 64 -33.90 -1.24 -1.72
C ARG A 64 -32.97 -2.45 -1.67
N PRO A 65 -32.39 -2.77 -0.50
CA PRO A 65 -31.75 -4.07 -0.30
C PRO A 65 -32.79 -5.18 -0.46
N GLU A 66 -32.42 -6.27 -1.13
CA GLU A 66 -33.25 -7.50 -1.22
C GLU A 66 -33.47 -8.16 0.14
#